data_AF-A0A956CTQ0-F1
#
_entry.id   AF-A0A956CTQ0-F1
#
_cell.length_a   1.000
_cell.length_b   1.000
_cell.length_c   1.000
_cell.angle_alpha   90.00
_cell.angle_beta   90.00
_cell.angle_gamma   90.00
#
_symmetry.space_group_name_H-M   'P 1'
#
loop_
_entity.id
_entity.type
_entity.pdbx_description
1 polymer ?
#
loop_
_entity_poly.entity_id
_entity_poly.type
_entity_poly.pdbx_seq_one_letter_code
_entity_poly.pdbx_strand_id
1 'polypeptide(L)' 'MAAKEILYNTNARDKILRGVNTLADAVKVTLGPRGRNVVIEKSFGAPTVTKDGVT' A
#
# COMPACT_ATOMS: atom_id res chain seq x y z
N MET A 1 5.90 -23.98 -18.94
CA MET A 1 6.32 -22.76 -18.23
C MET A 1 5.45 -21.60 -18.71
N ALA A 2 4.91 -20.75 -17.84
CA ALA A 2 4.08 -19.62 -18.28
C ALA A 2 4.94 -18.52 -18.94
N ALA A 3 4.42 -17.90 -19.99
CA ALA A 3 5.05 -16.77 -20.69
C ALA A 3 5.27 -15.58 -19.75
N LYS A 4 6.27 -14.74 -20.04
CA LYS A 4 6.62 -13.55 -19.25
C LYS A 4 6.27 -12.29 -20.02
N GLU A 5 5.68 -11.31 -19.33
CA GLU A 5 5.53 -9.95 -19.83
C GLU A 5 6.76 -9.14 -19.40
N ILE A 6 7.40 -8.45 -20.35
CA ILE A 6 8.56 -7.58 -20.07
C ILE A 6 8.21 -6.17 -20.54
N LEU A 7 8.29 -5.21 -19.62
CA LEU A 7 7.98 -3.81 -19.85
C LEU A 7 9.26 -2.97 -19.73
N TYR A 8 9.34 -1.90 -20.53
CA TYR A 8 10.51 -1.03 -20.60
C TYR A 8 10.14 0.44 -20.38
N ASN A 9 11.17 1.24 -20.12
CA ASN A 9 11.12 2.71 -20.09
C ASN A 9 9.99 3.24 -19.17
N THR A 10 9.25 4.24 -19.65
CA THR A 10 8.22 4.96 -18.90
C THR A 10 7.09 4.04 -18.47
N ASN A 11 6.62 3.13 -19.32
CA ASN A 11 5.53 2.21 -18.99
C ASN A 11 5.88 1.32 -17.78
N ALA A 12 7.14 0.88 -17.66
CA ALA A 12 7.60 0.12 -16.51
C ALA A 12 7.66 1.00 -15.24
N ARG A 13 8.22 2.21 -15.36
CA ARG A 13 8.35 3.15 -14.22
C ARG A 13 7.00 3.61 -13.70
N ASP A 14 6.04 3.87 -14.59
CA ASP A 14 4.70 4.32 -14.21
C ASP A 14 3.94 3.25 -13.41
N LYS A 15 4.06 1.98 -13.81
CA LYS A 15 3.47 0.87 -13.05
C LYS A 15 4.11 0.75 -11.66
N ILE A 16 5.43 0.91 -11.55
CA ILE A 16 6.13 0.90 -10.25
C ILE A 16 5.70 2.09 -9.39
N LEU A 17 5.68 3.30 -9.96
CA LEU A 17 5.30 4.53 -9.27
C LEU A 17 3.88 4.45 -8.69
N ARG A 18 2.94 3.87 -9.45
CA ARG A 18 1.58 3.63 -8.95
C ARG A 18 1.59 2.73 -7.71
N GLY A 19 2.34 1.63 -7.73
CA GLY A 19 2.46 0.74 -6.57
C GLY A 19 3.10 1.42 -5.36
N VAL A 20 4.16 2.21 -5.59
CA VAL A 20 4.81 3.00 -4.53
C VAL A 20 3.85 4.01 -3.93
N ASN A 21 3.09 4.73 -4.75
CA ASN A 21 2.11 5.72 -4.27
C ASN A 21 1.00 5.04 -3.46
N THR A 22 0.47 3.90 -3.90
CA THR A 22 -0.52 3.14 -3.13
C THR A 22 -0.02 2.80 -1.74
N LEU A 23 1.23 2.31 -1.63
CA LEU A 23 1.84 1.99 -0.33
C LEU A 23 2.07 3.26 0.50
N ALA A 24 2.69 4.28 -0.08
CA ALA A 24 3.04 5.51 0.63
C ALA A 24 1.80 6.28 1.10
N ASP A 25 0.75 6.33 0.28
CA ASP A 25 -0.51 7.01 0.61
C ASP A 25 -1.25 6.32 1.76
N ALA A 26 -1.19 4.99 1.82
CA ALA A 26 -1.79 4.22 2.92
C ALA A 26 -1.02 4.39 4.24
N VAL A 27 0.33 4.45 4.19
CA VAL A 27 1.16 4.54 5.40
C VAL A 27 1.30 5.96 5.90
N LYS A 28 1.46 6.96 5.02
CA LYS A 28 1.78 8.35 5.45
C LYS A 28 0.71 8.97 6.35
N VAL A 29 -0.54 8.51 6.28
CA VAL A 29 -1.63 9.05 7.12
C VAL A 29 -1.47 8.69 8.60
N THR A 30 -0.65 7.70 8.94
CA THR A 30 -0.39 7.28 10.32
C THR A 30 0.77 8.05 10.96
N LEU A 31 1.50 8.89 10.21
CA LEU A 31 2.70 9.56 10.67
C LEU A 31 2.43 10.64 11.74
N GLY A 32 3.25 10.61 12.79
CA GLY A 32 3.30 11.64 13.82
C GLY A 32 2.21 11.51 14.91
N PRO A 33 2.25 12.37 15.93
CA PRO A 33 1.35 12.27 17.09
C PRO A 33 -0.13 12.52 16.75
N ARG A 34 -0.43 13.10 15.57
CA ARG A 34 -1.79 13.31 15.05
C ARG A 34 -2.13 12.39 13.87
N GLY A 35 -1.42 11.27 13.74
CA GLY A 35 -1.74 10.23 12.76
C GLY A 35 -3.20 9.76 12.84
N ARG A 36 -3.76 9.44 11.67
CA ARG A 36 -5.13 8.94 11.50
C ARG A 36 -5.14 7.41 11.54
N ASN A 37 -6.34 6.86 11.76
CA ASN A 37 -6.55 5.43 11.78
C ASN A 37 -6.59 4.88 10.35
N VAL A 38 -5.98 3.71 10.17
CA VAL A 38 -6.11 2.84 9.00
C VAL A 38 -6.90 1.60 9.45
N VAL A 39 -7.83 1.16 8.61
CA VAL A 39 -8.68 -0.01 8.86
C VAL A 39 -8.22 -1.14 7.97
N ILE A 40 -7.87 -2.27 8.57
CA ILE A 40 -7.41 -3.48 7.90
C ILE A 40 -8.48 -4.56 8.06
N GLU A 41 -8.95 -5.08 6.93
CA GLU A 41 -9.92 -6.16 6.88
C GLU A 41 -9.38 -7.43 7.56
N LYS A 42 -10.26 -8.17 8.23
CA LYS A 42 -10.00 -9.53 8.71
C LYS A 42 -10.97 -10.48 8.04
N SER A 43 -10.51 -11.68 7.71
CA SER A 43 -11.37 -12.72 7.12
C SER A 43 -12.54 -13.12 8.03
N PHE A 44 -12.42 -12.95 9.35
CA PHE A 44 -13.50 -13.18 10.32
C PHE A 44 -13.44 -12.17 11.46
N GLY A 45 -14.61 -11.78 11.99
CA GLY A 45 -14.74 -10.87 13.12
C GLY A 45 -14.63 -9.38 12.74
N ALA A 46 -14.35 -8.53 13.73
CA ALA A 46 -14.23 -7.09 13.54
C ALA A 46 -12.87 -6.71 12.90
N PRO A 47 -12.81 -5.66 12.05
CA PRO A 47 -11.57 -5.22 11.40
C PRO A 47 -10.53 -4.72 12.42
N THR A 48 -9.25 -4.76 12.04
CA THR A 48 -8.19 -4.11 12.83
C THR A 48 -8.20 -2.62 12.52
N VAL A 49 -8.20 -1.78 13.56
CA VAL A 49 -8.03 -0.33 13.43
C VAL A 49 -6.69 0.03 14.05
N THR A 50 -5.77 0.60 13.28
CA THR A 50 -4.40 0.90 13.72
C THR A 50 -3.95 2.32 13.34
N LYS A 51 -3.00 2.87 14.11
CA LYS A 51 -2.22 4.07 13.76
C LYS A 51 -0.72 3.74 13.62
N ASP A 52 -0.38 2.47 13.63
CA ASP A 52 0.98 2.04 13.33
C ASP A 52 1.16 1.99 11.80
N GLY A 53 2.25 2.54 11.29
CA GLY A 53 2.59 2.50 9.86
C GLY A 53 3.34 1.23 9.45
N VAL A 54 3.70 0.37 10.41
CA VAL A 54 4.38 -0.91 10.15
C VAL A 54 3.39 -2.07 10.11
N THR A 55 2.36 -2.03 10.95
CA THR A 55 1.25 -3.01 11.01
C THR A 55 0.38 -2.95 9.75
#